data_AF-A0A3D0ME74-F1
#
_entry.id   AF-A0A3D0ME74-F1
#
_cell.length_a   1.000
_cell.length_b   1.000
_cell.length_c   1.000
_cell.angle_alpha   90.00
_cell.angle_beta   90.00
_cell.angle_gamma   90.00
#
_symmetry.space_group_name_H-M   'P 1'
#
loop_
_entity.id
_entity.type
_entity.pdbx_description
1 polymer ?
#
loop_
_entity_poly.entity_id
_entity_poly.type
_entity_poly.pdbx_seq_one_letter_code
_entity_poly.pdbx_strand_id
1 'polypeptide(L)' 'QVAGIEAIQDAAGMIYAYDVNTNTNYNSDAEAAAGHFGMLQLAQYLGNELGQLETKSA' A
#
# COMPACT_ATOMS: atom_id res chain seq x y z
N GLN A 1 -2.55 4.62 -9.30
CA GLN A 1 -2.38 5.49 -8.11
C GLN A 1 -2.40 4.61 -6.87
N VAL A 2 -1.73 5.02 -5.79
CA VAL A 2 -1.55 4.22 -4.56
C VAL A 2 -1.74 5.12 -3.34
N ALA A 3 -2.42 4.61 -2.31
CA ALA A 3 -2.59 5.27 -1.02
C ALA A 3 -2.68 4.23 0.12
N GLY A 4 -2.21 4.60 1.31
CA GLY A 4 -2.44 3.87 2.55
C GLY A 4 -3.69 4.41 3.25
N ILE A 5 -4.45 3.52 3.89
CA ILE A 5 -5.61 3.87 4.71
C ILE A 5 -5.29 3.45 6.13
N GLU A 6 -5.40 4.40 7.07
CA GLU A 6 -5.29 4.08 8.48
C GLU A 6 -6.69 3.94 9.09
N ALA A 7 -6.88 2.88 9.88
CA ALA A 7 -8.16 2.55 10.46
C ALA A 7 -8.03 2.10 11.91
N ILE A 8 -9.07 2.40 12.69
CA ILE A 8 -9.27 1.89 14.04
C ILE A 8 -10.51 1.01 14.09
N GLN A 9 -10.54 0.06 15.02
CA GLN A 9 -11.70 -0.78 15.28
C GLN A 9 -12.21 -0.52 16.69
N ASP A 10 -13.52 -0.26 16.84
CA ASP A 10 -14.14 -0.11 18.16
C ASP A 10 -14.43 -1.46 18.84
N ALA A 11 -14.92 -1.41 20.09
CA ALA A 11 -15.23 -2.60 20.88
C ALA A 11 -16.41 -3.43 20.34
N ALA A 12 -17.27 -2.84 19.50
CA ALA A 12 -18.35 -3.56 18.81
C ALA A 12 -17.85 -4.18 17.48
N GLY A 13 -16.58 -3.98 17.14
CA GLY A 13 -15.96 -4.50 15.93
C GLY A 13 -16.12 -3.60 14.71
N MET A 14 -16.68 -2.38 14.86
CA MET A 14 -16.86 -1.46 13.73
C MET A 14 -15.53 -0.79 13.39
N ILE A 15 -15.22 -0.75 12.08
CA ILE A 15 -13.98 -0.18 11.55
C ILE A 15 -14.24 1.25 11.07
N TYR A 16 -13.37 2.17 11.47
CA TYR A 16 -13.41 3.57 11.07
C TYR A 16 -12.07 3.93 10.43
N ALA A 17 -12.11 4.31 9.15
CA ALA A 17 -10.97 4.96 8.51
C ALA A 17 -10.88 6.40 9.00
N TYR A 18 -9.69 6.81 9.46
CA TYR A 18 -9.49 8.15 10.00
C TYR A 18 -8.44 8.95 9.22
N ASP A 19 -7.62 8.30 8.40
CA ASP A 19 -6.62 8.98 7.57
C ASP A 19 -6.36 8.25 6.24
N VAL A 20 -5.93 9.01 5.24
CA VAL A 20 -5.50 8.52 3.92
C VAL A 20 -4.18 9.17 3.56
N ASN A 21 -3.11 8.35 3.49
CA ASN A 21 -1.74 8.80 3.26
C ASN A 21 -1.24 8.40 1.87
N THR A 22 -0.65 9.35 1.14
CA THR A 22 0.05 9.06 -0.13
C THR A 22 1.53 8.73 0.08
N ASN A 23 2.06 8.98 1.28
CA ASN A 23 3.42 8.63 1.73
C ASN A 23 3.34 7.86 3.06
N THR A 24 2.94 6.59 3.01
CA THR A 24 2.71 5.82 4.23
C THR A 24 4.02 5.51 4.96
N ASN A 25 3.97 5.46 6.30
CA ASN A 25 4.99 4.82 7.11
C ASN A 25 4.70 3.31 7.15
N TYR A 26 5.59 2.48 6.63
CA TYR A 26 5.42 1.03 6.63
C TYR A 26 5.93 0.43 7.94
N ASN A 27 5.19 -0.51 8.51
CA ASN A 27 5.60 -1.25 9.70
C ASN A 27 6.03 -2.66 9.33
N SER A 28 7.34 -2.89 9.27
CA SER A 28 7.92 -4.19 8.86
C SER A 28 7.48 -5.36 9.74
N ASP A 29 7.24 -5.13 11.03
CA ASP A 29 6.82 -6.19 11.94
C ASP A 29 5.37 -6.61 11.66
N ALA A 30 4.49 -5.63 11.39
CA ALA A 30 3.12 -5.89 10.98
C ALA A 30 3.05 -6.62 9.62
N GLU A 31 3.89 -6.19 8.67
CA GLU A 31 4.01 -6.84 7.36
C GLU A 31 4.48 -8.29 7.48
N ALA A 32 5.52 -8.54 8.28
CA ALA A 32 6.03 -9.88 8.54
C ALA A 32 4.98 -10.77 9.23
N ALA A 33 4.26 -10.23 10.22
CA ALA A 33 3.19 -10.96 10.91
C ALA A 33 2.01 -11.30 9.98
N ALA A 34 1.67 -10.40 9.06
CA ALA A 34 0.59 -10.60 8.09
C ALA A 34 1.03 -11.40 6.84
N GLY A 35 2.34 -11.53 6.59
CA GLY A 35 2.88 -12.10 5.36
C GLY A 35 2.62 -11.23 4.13
N HIS A 36 2.38 -9.93 4.31
CA HIS A 36 2.03 -8.97 3.27
C HIS A 36 2.98 -7.79 3.31
N PHE A 37 3.65 -7.50 2.19
CA PHE A 37 4.72 -6.51 2.11
C PHE A 37 4.33 -5.40 1.13
N GLY A 38 3.82 -4.29 1.64
CA GLY A 38 3.27 -3.21 0.82
C GLY A 38 4.32 -2.52 -0.05
N MET A 39 5.53 -2.31 0.47
CA MET A 39 6.63 -1.76 -0.33
C MET A 39 7.06 -2.65 -1.50
N LEU A 40 7.03 -3.98 -1.31
CA LEU A 40 7.33 -4.92 -2.39
C LEU A 40 6.27 -4.85 -3.49
N GLN A 41 4.99 -4.82 -3.11
CA GLN A 41 3.88 -4.70 -4.06
C GLN A 41 3.93 -3.36 -4.81
N LEU A 42 4.26 -2.27 -4.11
CA LEU A 42 4.44 -0.96 -4.72
C LEU A 42 5.57 -0.96 -5.76
N ALA A 43 6.71 -1.56 -5.44
CA ALA A 43 7.84 -1.66 -6.37
C ALA A 43 7.47 -2.45 -7.63
N GLN A 44 6.75 -3.57 -7.48
CA GLN A 44 6.26 -4.37 -8.61
C GLN A 44 5.28 -3.57 -9.49
N TYR A 45 4.33 -2.87 -8.87
CA TYR A 45 3.37 -2.02 -9.58
C TYR A 45 4.08 -0.93 -10.39
N LEU A 46 4.98 -0.16 -9.77
CA LEU A 46 5.69 0.93 -10.44
C LEU A 46 6.63 0.42 -11.55
N GLY A 47 7.28 -0.73 -11.36
CA GLY A 47 8.09 -1.36 -12.40
C GLY A 47 7.28 -1.74 -13.63
N ASN A 48 6.06 -2.27 -13.44
CA ASN A 48 5.17 -2.60 -14.54
C ASN A 48 4.65 -1.36 -15.28
N GLU A 49 4.29 -0.30 -14.55
CA GLU A 49 3.88 0.98 -15.15
C GLU A 49 5.02 1.58 -15.99
N LEU A 50 6.26 1.53 -15.49
CA LEU A 50 7.43 1.99 -16.24
C LEU A 50 7.62 1.22 -17.55
N GLY A 51 7.59 -0.11 -17.51
CA GLY A 51 7.76 -0.94 -18.71
C GLY A 51 6.68 -0.68 -19.78
N GLN A 52 5.45 -0.36 -19.36
CA GLN A 52 4.38 0.03 -20.28
C GLN A 52 4.66 1.39 -20.94
N LEU A 53 5.19 2.35 -20.19
CA LEU A 53 5.55 3.68 -20.72
C LEU A 53 6.71 3.58 -21.71
N GLU A 54 7.71 2.76 -21.42
CA GLU A 54 8.83 2.50 -22.32
C GLU A 54 8.37 1.85 -23.63
N THR A 55 7.48 0.84 -23.55
CA THR A 55 6.93 0.15 -24.73
C THR A 55 6.07 1.08 -25.60
N LYS A 56 5.32 2.00 -24.99
CA LYS A 56 4.49 2.98 -25.72
C LYS A 56 5.29 4.10 -26.40
N SER A 57 6.52 4.31 -25.95
CA SER A 57 7.42 5.36 -26.46
C SER A 57 8.34 4.86 -27.57
N ALA A 58 8.34 3.55 -27.86
CA ALA A 58 9.07 2.88 -28.93
C ALA A 58 8.18 2.68 -30.18
#